data_AF-A0AAD4R651-F1
#
_entry.id   AF-A0AAD4R651-F1
#
_cell.length_a   1.000
_cell.length_b   1.000
_cell.length_c   1.000
_cell.angle_alpha   90.00
_cell.angle_beta   90.00
_cell.angle_gamma   90.00
#
_symmetry.space_group_name_H-M   'P 1'
#
loop_
_entity.id
_entity.type
_entity.pdbx_description
1 polymer ?
#
loop_
_entity_poly.entity_id
_entity_poly.type
_entity_poly.pdbx_seq_one_letter_code
_entity_poly.pdbx_strand_id
1 'polypeptide(L)'
;MPHRNQKYFEKYHKIYYYSFSGKRKPWRGILLFGPPGTGKSFIAKAVATEASNSTFFSVSSSDLVSKWLGESEKLVRQLFELARQHKPSIIFIDEVDSLCSQRSDTESESARRIKTEFLVQMQGVGHDTDGILVLGATNIPWVLDAAIRRRFEKRVYIPLPEMNARKDMFKLHVGDTPNSLTDANYRELAEKTEGYSGHDIDIVVRDALMQPVRKVQSATHFKRVSAPSRDNPNEIVHDLLTPCSPGDPGAIPMSWVDVPSNKLSEPILSMSDISMSLRNTKPSVNADDLQKLELFKTQFGEEGV
;
A
#
# COMPACT_ATOMS: atom_id res chain seq x y z
N MET A 1 6.24 -0.63 -13.10
CA MET A 1 4.99 -0.66 -12.32
C MET A 1 4.17 0.62 -12.26
N PRO A 2 4.72 1.85 -12.31
CA PRO A 2 3.83 2.99 -12.35
C PRO A 2 3.11 2.99 -13.71
N HIS A 3 3.75 2.63 -14.83
CA HIS A 3 3.22 2.80 -16.19
C HIS A 3 1.83 2.25 -16.58
N ARG A 4 1.22 1.25 -15.91
CA ARG A 4 -0.20 0.88 -16.20
C ARG A 4 -1.18 1.67 -15.34
N ASN A 5 -0.95 1.75 -14.02
CA ASN A 5 -1.75 2.60 -13.11
C ASN A 5 -1.53 4.11 -13.32
N GLN A 6 -0.35 4.49 -13.77
CA GLN A 6 0.07 5.84 -14.15
C GLN A 6 -0.52 6.25 -15.50
N LYS A 7 -0.72 5.33 -16.46
CA LYS A 7 -1.48 5.64 -17.69
C LYS A 7 -2.95 5.93 -17.42
N TYR A 8 -3.56 5.22 -16.48
CA TYR A 8 -4.91 5.52 -16.02
C TYR A 8 -4.98 6.92 -15.42
N PHE A 9 -4.03 7.28 -14.55
CA PHE A 9 -3.99 8.58 -13.89
C PHE A 9 -3.53 9.74 -14.77
N GLU A 10 -2.58 9.58 -15.70
CA GLU A 10 -2.16 10.60 -16.67
C GLU A 10 -3.34 11.06 -17.53
N LYS A 11 -4.24 10.14 -17.89
CA LYS A 11 -5.48 10.44 -18.61
C LYS A 11 -6.41 11.31 -17.76
N TYR A 12 -6.59 10.99 -16.48
CA TYR A 12 -7.44 11.78 -15.57
C TYR A 12 -6.79 13.11 -15.16
N HIS A 13 -5.47 13.17 -14.97
CA HIS A 13 -4.70 14.37 -14.62
C HIS A 13 -4.69 15.41 -15.76
N LYS A 14 -4.48 14.99 -17.02
CA LYS A 14 -4.61 15.89 -18.18
C LYS A 14 -6.04 16.43 -18.34
N ILE A 15 -7.06 15.62 -18.06
CA ILE A 15 -8.46 16.08 -18.10
C ILE A 15 -8.75 17.05 -16.95
N TYR A 16 -8.18 16.80 -15.75
CA TYR A 16 -8.43 17.59 -14.55
C TYR A 16 -7.79 18.98 -14.56
N TYR A 17 -6.65 19.19 -15.19
CA TYR A 17 -6.01 20.51 -15.18
C TYR A 17 -6.19 21.29 -16.49
N TYR A 18 -6.33 20.61 -17.64
CA TYR A 18 -6.37 21.28 -18.94
C TYR A 18 -7.76 21.44 -19.58
N SER A 19 -8.84 20.82 -19.06
CA SER A 19 -10.14 20.78 -19.76
C SER A 19 -11.34 21.35 -19.01
N PHE A 20 -11.13 22.05 -17.90
CA PHE A 20 -12.20 22.68 -17.13
C PHE A 20 -12.44 24.14 -17.56
N SER A 21 -13.19 24.31 -18.66
CA SER A 21 -13.77 25.59 -19.07
C SER A 21 -15.30 25.52 -19.06
N GLY A 22 -15.97 26.56 -18.57
CA GLY A 22 -17.44 26.65 -18.53
C GLY A 22 -18.06 25.77 -17.44
N LYS A 23 -19.02 24.90 -17.78
CA LYS A 23 -19.75 24.05 -16.81
C LYS A 23 -18.97 22.83 -16.30
N ARG A 24 -17.77 22.56 -16.83
CA ARG A 24 -16.95 21.40 -16.46
C ARG A 24 -16.20 21.74 -15.17
N LYS A 25 -16.75 21.32 -14.03
CA LYS A 25 -16.12 21.48 -12.71
C LYS A 25 -15.43 20.18 -12.29
N PRO A 26 -14.27 20.24 -11.60
CA PRO A 26 -13.66 19.07 -11.00
C PRO A 26 -14.59 18.44 -9.97
N TRP A 27 -14.57 17.10 -9.86
CA TRP A 27 -15.15 16.41 -8.71
C TRP A 27 -14.41 16.82 -7.44
N ARG A 28 -15.18 17.03 -6.38
CA ARG A 28 -14.69 17.49 -5.08
C ARG A 28 -14.41 16.34 -4.13
N GLY A 29 -15.05 15.19 -4.36
CA GLY A 29 -14.90 13.99 -3.55
C GLY A 29 -14.70 12.74 -4.41
N ILE A 30 -13.59 12.02 -4.18
CA ILE A 30 -13.32 10.70 -4.77
C ILE A 30 -13.17 9.69 -3.63
N LEU A 31 -13.94 8.60 -3.69
CA LEU A 31 -13.81 7.46 -2.79
C LEU A 31 -13.05 6.33 -3.48
N LEU A 32 -11.90 5.95 -2.93
CA LEU A 32 -11.18 4.72 -3.26
C LEU A 32 -11.73 3.60 -2.39
N PHE A 33 -12.30 2.56 -2.99
CA PHE A 33 -12.81 1.41 -2.24
C PHE A 33 -12.33 0.10 -2.85
N GLY A 34 -12.17 -0.92 -2.03
CA GLY A 34 -11.69 -2.22 -2.50
C GLY A 34 -11.05 -3.02 -1.38
N PRO A 35 -10.59 -4.24 -1.65
CA PRO A 35 -10.02 -5.12 -0.63
C PRO A 35 -8.85 -4.48 0.11
N PRO A 36 -8.58 -4.86 1.37
CA PRO A 36 -7.39 -4.42 2.09
C PRO A 36 -6.11 -4.82 1.35
N GLY A 37 -5.01 -4.09 1.58
CA GLY A 37 -3.70 -4.43 1.01
C GLY A 37 -3.55 -4.17 -0.50
N THR A 38 -4.50 -3.49 -1.15
CA THR A 38 -4.47 -3.15 -2.59
C THR A 38 -3.80 -1.81 -2.91
N GLY A 39 -3.28 -1.12 -1.90
CA GLY A 39 -2.50 0.12 -2.10
C GLY A 39 -3.33 1.39 -2.25
N LYS A 40 -4.56 1.47 -1.73
CA LYS A 40 -5.39 2.70 -1.74
C LYS A 40 -4.64 3.93 -1.21
N SER A 41 -3.98 3.80 -0.06
CA SER A 41 -3.19 4.89 0.55
C SER A 41 -1.93 5.23 -0.27
N PHE A 42 -1.32 4.23 -0.93
CA PHE A 42 -0.20 4.44 -1.85
C PHE A 42 -0.65 5.19 -3.11
N ILE A 43 -1.80 4.81 -3.68
CA ILE A 43 -2.43 5.50 -4.81
C ILE A 43 -2.67 6.95 -4.45
N ALA A 44 -3.30 7.24 -3.30
CA ALA A 44 -3.57 8.61 -2.87
C ALA A 44 -2.30 9.49 -2.80
N LYS A 45 -1.19 8.95 -2.28
CA LYS A 45 0.11 9.63 -2.25
C LYS A 45 0.68 9.85 -3.66
N ALA A 46 0.55 8.86 -4.55
CA ALA A 46 0.98 8.98 -5.94
C ALA A 46 0.19 10.07 -6.67
N VAL A 47 -1.13 10.15 -6.46
CA VAL A 47 -1.97 11.23 -7.01
C VAL A 47 -1.45 12.59 -6.57
N ALA A 48 -1.12 12.76 -5.30
CA ALA A 48 -0.62 14.03 -4.80
C ALA A 48 0.73 14.44 -5.39
N THR A 49 1.59 13.45 -5.64
CA THR A 49 2.91 13.67 -6.25
C THR A 49 2.78 14.10 -7.72
N GLU A 50 1.87 13.47 -8.47
CA GLU A 50 1.63 13.77 -9.89
C GLU A 50 0.79 15.04 -10.09
N ALA A 51 -0.05 15.40 -9.13
CA ALA A 51 -0.94 16.56 -9.16
C ALA A 51 -0.19 17.88 -8.90
N SER A 52 0.73 18.25 -9.81
CA SER A 52 1.26 19.61 -9.96
C SER A 52 1.71 20.30 -8.66
N ASN A 53 2.38 19.55 -7.77
CA ASN A 53 2.88 20.05 -6.47
C ASN A 53 1.77 20.55 -5.51
N SER A 54 0.60 19.90 -5.51
CA SER A 54 -0.48 20.19 -4.57
C SER A 54 -0.11 19.80 -3.13
N THR A 55 -0.55 20.58 -2.15
CA THR A 55 -0.31 20.26 -0.73
C THR A 55 -1.13 19.03 -0.33
N PHE A 56 -0.48 18.00 0.22
CA PHE A 56 -1.13 16.75 0.62
C PHE A 56 -1.33 16.68 2.14
N PHE A 57 -2.57 16.73 2.58
CA PHE A 57 -2.97 16.49 3.96
C PHE A 57 -3.43 15.04 4.09
N SER A 58 -2.75 14.24 4.89
CA SER A 58 -3.11 12.83 5.15
C SER A 58 -3.51 12.67 6.60
N VAL A 59 -4.72 12.18 6.85
CA VAL A 59 -5.23 11.88 8.18
C VAL A 59 -5.89 10.50 8.17
N SER A 60 -5.73 9.72 9.23
CA SER A 60 -6.62 8.61 9.50
C SER A 60 -7.88 9.15 10.15
N SER A 61 -9.01 8.50 9.90
CA SER A 61 -10.23 8.70 10.67
C SER A 61 -10.01 8.63 12.19
N SER A 62 -9.11 7.76 12.66
CA SER A 62 -8.77 7.65 14.09
C SER A 62 -8.07 8.89 14.64
N ASP A 63 -7.29 9.60 13.81
CA ASP A 63 -6.61 10.84 14.21
C ASP A 63 -7.60 11.99 14.47
N LEU A 64 -8.76 11.93 13.80
CA LEU A 64 -9.83 12.91 13.92
C LEU A 64 -10.78 12.61 15.08
N VAL A 65 -10.72 11.42 15.69
CA VAL A 65 -11.55 11.03 16.82
C VAL A 65 -10.74 11.15 18.12
N SER A 66 -11.01 12.19 18.90
CA SER A 66 -10.42 12.38 20.23
C SER A 66 -11.39 11.98 21.34
N LYS A 67 -10.85 11.59 22.51
CA LYS A 67 -11.65 11.29 23.71
C LYS A 67 -12.24 12.54 24.37
N TRP A 68 -11.81 13.72 23.96
CA TRP A 68 -12.20 15.00 24.55
C TRP A 68 -13.31 15.66 23.73
N LEU A 69 -14.43 15.96 24.39
CA LEU A 69 -15.62 16.57 23.78
C LEU A 69 -15.27 17.90 23.08
N GLY A 70 -15.61 18.02 21.79
CA GLY A 70 -15.47 19.25 21.00
C GLY A 70 -14.11 19.45 20.32
N GLU A 71 -13.05 18.76 20.74
CA GLU A 71 -11.75 18.87 20.07
C GLU A 71 -11.77 18.26 18.67
N SER A 72 -12.49 17.15 18.49
CA SER A 72 -12.58 16.45 17.22
C SER A 72 -13.25 17.28 16.11
N GLU A 73 -14.30 18.04 16.43
CA GLU A 73 -14.97 18.95 15.47
C GLU A 73 -14.03 20.08 15.05
N LYS A 74 -13.27 20.61 16.01
CA LYS A 74 -12.27 21.66 15.76
C LYS A 74 -11.16 21.16 14.85
N LEU A 75 -10.70 19.92 15.02
CA LEU A 75 -9.69 19.30 14.14
C LEU A 75 -10.18 19.20 12.70
N VAL A 76 -11.41 18.74 12.48
CA VAL A 76 -12.00 18.69 11.13
C VAL A 76 -12.07 20.09 10.52
N ARG A 77 -12.50 21.10 11.27
CA ARG A 77 -12.55 22.49 10.79
C ARG A 77 -11.16 23.02 10.42
N GLN A 78 -10.18 22.82 11.30
CA GLN A 78 -8.80 23.24 11.10
C GLN A 78 -8.16 22.56 9.88
N LEU A 79 -8.42 21.26 9.67
CA LEU A 79 -7.94 20.53 8.50
C LEU A 79 -8.41 21.19 7.19
N PHE A 80 -9.71 21.50 7.09
CA PHE A 80 -10.26 22.14 5.90
C PHE A 80 -9.83 23.61 5.77
N GLU A 81 -9.64 24.33 6.87
CA GLU A 81 -9.09 25.69 6.85
C GLU A 81 -7.64 25.71 6.34
N LEU A 82 -6.79 24.82 6.82
CA LEU A 82 -5.42 24.67 6.32
C LEU A 82 -5.41 24.27 4.84
N ALA A 83 -6.27 23.33 4.44
CA ALA A 83 -6.39 22.96 3.03
C ALA A 83 -6.81 24.13 2.14
N ARG A 84 -7.68 25.03 2.63
CA ARG A 84 -8.06 26.27 1.92
C ARG A 84 -6.92 27.26 1.82
N GLN A 85 -6.07 27.37 2.84
CA GLN A 85 -4.91 28.27 2.83
C GLN A 85 -3.80 27.78 1.88
N HIS A 86 -3.71 26.47 1.66
CA HIS A 86 -2.66 25.83 0.86
C HIS A 86 -3.16 25.28 -0.49
N LYS A 87 -4.15 25.92 -1.12
CA LYS A 87 -4.63 25.53 -2.46
C LYS A 87 -3.52 25.65 -3.53
N PRO A 88 -3.43 24.73 -4.51
CA PRO A 88 -4.23 23.52 -4.64
C PRO A 88 -3.84 22.47 -3.59
N SER A 89 -4.84 21.81 -2.99
CA SER A 89 -4.61 20.84 -1.92
C SER A 89 -5.47 19.59 -2.06
N ILE A 90 -4.95 18.49 -1.52
CA ILE A 90 -5.60 17.19 -1.46
C ILE A 90 -5.71 16.78 0.00
N ILE A 91 -6.92 16.52 0.46
CA ILE A 91 -7.20 15.93 1.78
C ILE A 91 -7.43 14.44 1.56
N PHE A 92 -6.55 13.60 2.09
CA PHE A 92 -6.71 12.15 2.12
C PHE A 92 -7.14 11.67 3.50
N ILE A 93 -8.24 10.93 3.54
CA ILE A 93 -8.81 10.34 4.74
C ILE A 93 -8.80 8.82 4.58
N ASP A 94 -7.92 8.16 5.32
CA ASP A 94 -7.89 6.70 5.36
C ASP A 94 -8.95 6.16 6.33
N GLU A 95 -9.47 4.97 6.03
CA GLU A 95 -10.52 4.30 6.82
C GLU A 95 -11.72 5.22 7.08
N VAL A 96 -12.20 5.91 6.04
CA VAL A 96 -13.29 6.91 6.16
C VAL A 96 -14.58 6.31 6.74
N ASP A 97 -14.76 4.99 6.64
CA ASP A 97 -15.86 4.24 7.26
C ASP A 97 -15.92 4.35 8.78
N SER A 98 -14.78 4.47 9.47
CA SER A 98 -14.78 4.59 10.94
C SER A 98 -15.31 5.95 11.43
N LEU A 99 -15.20 7.01 10.63
CA LEU A 99 -15.86 8.31 10.89
C LEU A 99 -17.29 8.36 10.38
N CYS A 100 -17.57 7.68 9.26
CA CYS A 100 -18.74 7.93 8.43
C CYS A 100 -19.68 6.73 8.33
N SER A 101 -19.65 5.82 9.30
CA SER A 101 -20.52 4.64 9.33
C SER A 101 -22.00 5.02 9.46
N GLN A 102 -22.90 4.12 9.05
CA GLN A 102 -24.33 4.27 9.27
C GLN A 102 -24.64 4.41 10.76
N ARG A 103 -25.68 5.18 11.08
CA ARG A 103 -26.11 5.40 12.46
C ARG A 103 -26.40 4.06 13.13
N SER A 104 -25.69 3.78 14.22
CA SER A 104 -26.06 2.72 15.17
C SER A 104 -26.67 3.34 16.41
N ASP A 105 -27.55 2.60 17.09
CA ASP A 105 -28.12 3.04 18.37
C ASP A 105 -27.06 3.19 19.48
N THR A 106 -25.88 2.60 19.26
CA THR A 106 -24.70 2.68 20.14
C THR A 106 -23.72 3.79 19.76
N GLU A 107 -24.01 4.58 18.72
CA GLU A 107 -23.12 5.64 18.26
C GLU A 107 -23.08 6.81 19.26
N SER A 108 -21.88 7.21 19.67
CA SER A 108 -21.67 8.37 20.55
C SER A 108 -22.15 9.66 19.90
N GLU A 109 -22.77 10.55 20.69
CA GLU A 109 -23.12 11.91 20.26
C GLU A 109 -21.93 12.67 19.68
N SER A 110 -20.72 12.45 20.21
CA SER A 110 -19.48 13.05 19.67
C SER A 110 -19.23 12.63 18.23
N ALA A 111 -19.38 11.33 17.92
CA ALA A 111 -19.18 10.81 16.57
C ALA A 111 -20.20 11.41 15.58
N ARG A 112 -21.45 11.59 16.01
CA ARG A 112 -22.50 12.23 15.20
C ARG A 112 -22.15 13.68 14.86
N ARG A 113 -21.61 14.44 15.81
CA ARG A 113 -21.21 15.84 15.58
C ARG A 113 -20.02 15.95 14.63
N ILE A 114 -19.00 15.09 14.80
CA ILE A 114 -17.84 15.04 13.90
C ILE A 114 -18.28 14.74 12.46
N LYS A 115 -19.15 13.74 12.27
CA LYS A 115 -19.72 13.39 10.96
C LYS A 115 -20.50 14.55 10.34
N THR A 116 -21.26 15.27 11.16
CA THR A 116 -22.01 16.45 10.72
C THR A 116 -21.08 17.59 10.29
N GLU A 117 -20.05 17.90 11.09
CA GLU A 117 -19.04 18.90 10.74
C GLU A 117 -18.32 18.53 9.44
N PHE A 118 -17.91 17.27 9.30
CA PHE A 118 -17.25 16.78 8.09
C PHE A 118 -18.14 16.94 6.84
N LEU A 119 -19.45 16.61 6.94
CA LEU A 119 -20.42 16.86 5.87
C LEU A 119 -20.55 18.33 5.49
N VAL A 120 -20.59 19.22 6.49
CA VAL A 120 -20.67 20.67 6.29
C VAL A 120 -19.43 21.18 5.56
N GLN A 121 -18.24 20.73 5.97
CA GLN A 121 -16.98 21.10 5.33
C GLN A 121 -16.89 20.61 3.88
N MET A 122 -17.29 19.36 3.60
CA MET A 122 -17.34 18.83 2.22
C MET A 122 -18.33 19.58 1.33
N GLN A 123 -19.42 20.11 1.90
CA GLN A 123 -20.41 20.88 1.15
C GLN A 123 -19.92 22.30 0.81
N GLY A 124 -18.97 22.83 1.59
CA GLY A 124 -18.44 24.18 1.38
C GLY A 124 -19.43 25.28 1.72
N VAL A 125 -20.34 25.04 2.67
CA VAL A 125 -21.31 26.08 3.09
C VAL A 125 -20.54 27.29 3.60
N GLY A 126 -20.72 28.45 2.95
CA GLY A 126 -20.08 29.71 3.31
C GLY A 126 -18.62 29.88 2.85
N HIS A 127 -18.03 28.93 2.12
CA HIS A 127 -16.62 28.99 1.72
C HIS A 127 -16.37 28.51 0.28
N ASP A 128 -15.39 29.12 -0.38
CA ASP A 128 -14.89 28.64 -1.67
C ASP A 128 -14.15 27.30 -1.50
N THR A 129 -14.67 26.28 -2.18
CA THR A 129 -14.18 24.90 -2.18
C THR A 129 -13.42 24.56 -3.46
N ASP A 130 -13.25 25.51 -4.37
CA ASP A 130 -12.50 25.28 -5.60
C ASP A 130 -11.00 25.10 -5.27
N GLY A 131 -10.33 24.16 -5.93
CA GLY A 131 -8.92 23.83 -5.68
C GLY A 131 -8.65 22.90 -4.48
N ILE A 132 -9.69 22.33 -3.87
CA ILE A 132 -9.57 21.29 -2.83
C ILE A 132 -10.19 19.99 -3.33
N LEU A 133 -9.42 18.90 -3.27
CA LEU A 133 -9.88 17.55 -3.57
C LEU A 133 -9.89 16.71 -2.29
N VAL A 134 -11.03 16.08 -1.98
CA VAL A 134 -11.14 15.12 -0.88
C VAL A 134 -11.05 13.70 -1.44
N LEU A 135 -10.03 12.96 -1.02
CA LEU A 135 -9.85 11.53 -1.28
C LEU A 135 -10.20 10.74 -0.02
N GLY A 136 -11.19 9.86 -0.08
CA GLY A 136 -11.49 8.91 0.98
C GLY A 136 -11.01 7.51 0.60
N ALA A 137 -10.53 6.72 1.55
CA ALA A 137 -10.28 5.29 1.37
C ALA A 137 -11.09 4.44 2.35
N THR A 138 -11.63 3.31 1.87
CA THR A 138 -12.33 2.33 2.73
C THR A 138 -12.20 0.91 2.19
N ASN A 139 -12.22 -0.07 3.09
CA ASN A 139 -12.32 -1.50 2.75
C ASN A 139 -13.76 -2.02 2.78
N ILE A 140 -14.68 -1.29 3.41
CA ILE A 140 -16.04 -1.76 3.72
C ILE A 140 -17.09 -0.71 3.32
N PRO A 141 -17.17 -0.34 2.03
CA PRO A 141 -17.93 0.83 1.58
C PRO A 141 -19.45 0.74 1.85
N TRP A 142 -20.01 -0.45 2.08
CA TRP A 142 -21.43 -0.64 2.42
C TRP A 142 -21.81 -0.09 3.80
N VAL A 143 -20.86 0.09 4.72
CA VAL A 143 -21.17 0.69 6.04
C VAL A 143 -21.26 2.21 5.97
N LEU A 144 -20.88 2.85 4.86
CA LEU A 144 -20.89 4.30 4.77
C LEU A 144 -22.31 4.87 4.78
N ASP A 145 -22.50 5.95 5.54
CA ASP A 145 -23.72 6.73 5.55
C ASP A 145 -24.04 7.27 4.15
N ALA A 146 -25.32 7.27 3.79
CA ALA A 146 -25.77 7.65 2.46
C ALA A 146 -25.48 9.14 2.15
N ALA A 147 -25.47 10.03 3.14
CA ALA A 147 -25.15 11.44 2.94
C ALA A 147 -23.67 11.63 2.61
N ILE A 148 -22.77 10.94 3.32
CA ILE A 148 -21.33 10.96 3.04
C ILE A 148 -21.03 10.34 1.68
N ARG A 149 -21.61 9.17 1.40
CA ARG A 149 -21.44 8.48 0.12
C ARG A 149 -21.86 9.35 -1.07
N ARG A 150 -22.85 10.21 -0.92
CA ARG A 150 -23.26 11.19 -1.95
C ARG A 150 -22.26 12.34 -2.14
N ARG A 151 -21.46 12.67 -1.12
CA ARG A 151 -20.38 13.68 -1.21
C ARG A 151 -19.13 13.15 -1.89
N PHE A 152 -18.94 11.83 -1.89
CA PHE A 152 -18.00 11.16 -2.79
C PHE A 152 -18.67 10.91 -4.14
N GLU A 153 -18.57 11.92 -5.00
CA GLU A 153 -19.22 11.98 -6.30
C GLU A 153 -18.66 10.93 -7.26
N LYS A 154 -17.34 10.71 -7.21
CA LYS A 154 -16.67 9.62 -7.92
C LYS A 154 -16.28 8.51 -6.94
N ARG A 155 -16.53 7.26 -7.32
CA ARG A 155 -16.19 6.09 -6.50
C ARG A 155 -15.42 5.11 -7.38
N VAL A 156 -14.15 4.90 -7.04
CA VAL A 156 -13.20 4.12 -7.82
C VAL A 156 -12.94 2.81 -7.09
N TYR A 157 -13.30 1.70 -7.74
CA TYR A 157 -12.97 0.37 -7.24
C TYR A 157 -11.50 0.05 -7.49
N ILE A 158 -10.79 -0.39 -6.45
CA ILE A 158 -9.39 -0.84 -6.51
C ILE A 158 -9.39 -2.36 -6.33
N PRO A 159 -9.24 -3.15 -7.42
CA PRO A 159 -9.30 -4.60 -7.36
C PRO A 159 -8.02 -5.22 -6.79
N LEU A 160 -8.04 -6.54 -6.57
CA LEU A 160 -6.83 -7.33 -6.38
C LEU A 160 -5.93 -7.26 -7.64
N PRO A 161 -4.60 -7.33 -7.49
CA PRO A 161 -3.69 -7.25 -8.62
C PRO A 161 -3.82 -8.46 -9.55
N GLU A 162 -3.85 -8.19 -10.86
CA GLU A 162 -3.75 -9.21 -11.90
C GLU A 162 -2.35 -9.86 -11.94
N MET A 163 -2.22 -10.97 -12.67
CA MET A 163 -0.97 -11.73 -12.77
C MET A 163 0.25 -10.86 -13.13
N ASN A 164 0.16 -10.01 -14.15
CA ASN A 164 1.28 -9.14 -14.53
C ASN A 164 1.62 -8.12 -13.43
N ALA A 165 0.60 -7.65 -12.71
CA ALA A 165 0.81 -6.74 -11.59
C ALA A 165 1.51 -7.46 -10.42
N ARG A 166 1.09 -8.69 -10.09
CA ARG A 166 1.77 -9.51 -9.07
C ARG A 166 3.22 -9.80 -9.45
N LYS A 167 3.49 -10.11 -10.72
CA LYS A 167 4.84 -10.36 -11.23
C LYS A 167 5.77 -9.19 -10.93
N ASP A 168 5.42 -7.96 -11.33
CA ASP A 168 6.34 -6.87 -11.05
C ASP A 168 6.27 -6.38 -9.59
N MET A 169 5.22 -6.67 -8.81
CA MET A 169 5.24 -6.48 -7.36
C MET A 169 6.31 -7.36 -6.70
N PHE A 170 6.41 -8.64 -7.07
CA PHE A 170 7.51 -9.50 -6.58
C PHE A 170 8.88 -8.92 -6.93
N LYS A 171 9.07 -8.46 -8.17
CA LYS A 171 10.33 -7.80 -8.58
C LYS A 171 10.62 -6.56 -7.75
N LEU A 172 9.61 -5.71 -7.56
CA LEU A 172 9.72 -4.46 -6.80
C LEU A 172 10.11 -4.74 -5.34
N HIS A 173 9.47 -5.70 -4.70
CA HIS A 173 9.72 -6.01 -3.29
C HIS A 173 11.05 -6.74 -3.07
N VAL A 174 11.56 -7.49 -4.05
CA VAL A 174 12.93 -8.04 -4.00
C VAL A 174 13.96 -6.92 -4.15
N GLY A 175 13.69 -5.94 -5.01
CA GLY A 175 14.54 -4.78 -5.24
C GLY A 175 15.94 -5.16 -5.69
N ASP A 176 16.94 -4.46 -5.17
CA ASP A 176 18.36 -4.67 -5.50
C ASP A 176 19.01 -5.77 -4.64
N THR A 177 18.22 -6.51 -3.85
CA THR A 177 18.76 -7.59 -3.01
C THR A 177 19.39 -8.67 -3.89
N PRO A 178 20.65 -9.08 -3.63
CA PRO A 178 21.30 -10.17 -4.37
C PRO A 178 20.44 -11.44 -4.35
N ASN A 179 20.07 -11.91 -5.54
CA ASN A 179 19.18 -13.04 -5.70
C ASN A 179 19.50 -13.82 -6.99
N SER A 180 19.02 -15.06 -7.05
CA SER A 180 19.16 -15.95 -8.22
C SER A 180 17.88 -16.06 -9.05
N LEU A 181 16.93 -15.12 -8.90
CA LEU A 181 15.62 -15.19 -9.53
C LEU A 181 15.69 -14.71 -10.98
N THR A 182 15.06 -15.49 -11.85
CA THR A 182 14.90 -15.16 -13.28
C THR A 182 13.52 -14.57 -13.56
N ASP A 183 13.33 -13.97 -14.74
CA ASP A 183 12.01 -13.48 -15.17
C ASP A 183 10.94 -14.60 -15.19
N ALA A 184 11.35 -15.83 -15.49
CA ALA A 184 10.49 -17.01 -15.44
C ALA A 184 10.06 -17.35 -14.01
N ASN A 185 10.94 -17.21 -13.02
CA ASN A 185 10.57 -17.41 -11.61
C ASN A 185 9.53 -16.40 -11.14
N TYR A 186 9.69 -15.12 -11.51
CA TYR A 186 8.69 -14.10 -11.18
C TYR A 186 7.32 -14.37 -11.82
N ARG A 187 7.31 -14.92 -13.04
CA ARG A 187 6.07 -15.35 -13.70
C ARG A 187 5.40 -16.49 -12.95
N GLU A 188 6.18 -17.51 -12.57
CA GLU A 188 5.69 -18.66 -11.80
C GLU A 188 5.13 -18.23 -10.44
N LEU A 189 5.80 -17.31 -9.74
CA LEU A 189 5.30 -16.74 -8.48
C LEU A 189 3.96 -16.01 -8.68
N ALA A 190 3.83 -15.24 -9.75
CA ALA A 190 2.60 -14.53 -10.07
C ALA A 190 1.43 -15.48 -10.38
N GLU A 191 1.68 -16.58 -11.08
CA GLU A 191 0.70 -17.63 -11.36
C GLU A 191 0.22 -18.32 -10.06
N LYS A 192 1.15 -18.59 -9.13
CA LYS A 192 0.84 -19.25 -7.84
C LYS A 192 0.15 -18.36 -6.81
N THR A 193 0.01 -17.06 -7.07
CA THR A 193 -0.47 -16.05 -6.10
C THR A 193 -1.77 -15.40 -6.54
N GLU A 194 -2.60 -16.12 -7.30
CA GLU A 194 -3.97 -15.67 -7.56
C GLU A 194 -4.74 -15.41 -6.26
N GLY A 195 -5.44 -14.27 -6.20
CA GLY A 195 -6.15 -13.82 -5.00
C GLY A 195 -5.30 -13.09 -3.97
N TYR A 196 -3.98 -12.99 -4.15
CA TYR A 196 -3.13 -12.25 -3.22
C TYR A 196 -3.25 -10.74 -3.42
N SER A 197 -3.32 -10.00 -2.33
CA SER A 197 -3.16 -8.54 -2.33
C SER A 197 -1.69 -8.13 -2.44
N GLY A 198 -1.43 -6.84 -2.69
CA GLY A 198 -0.06 -6.32 -2.68
C GLY A 198 0.61 -6.48 -1.30
N HIS A 199 -0.18 -6.37 -0.23
CA HIS A 199 0.31 -6.61 1.14
C HIS A 199 0.69 -8.07 1.38
N ASP A 200 -0.09 -9.03 0.87
CA ASP A 200 0.25 -10.45 1.00
C ASP A 200 1.57 -10.77 0.29
N ILE A 201 1.80 -10.18 -0.90
CA ILE A 201 3.07 -10.33 -1.63
C ILE A 201 4.25 -9.71 -0.87
N ASP A 202 4.08 -8.52 -0.30
CA ASP A 202 5.09 -7.87 0.56
C ASP A 202 5.46 -8.77 1.76
N ILE A 203 4.48 -9.40 2.41
CA ILE A 203 4.73 -10.35 3.51
C ILE A 203 5.54 -11.55 3.03
N VAL A 204 5.16 -12.18 1.91
CA VAL A 204 5.88 -13.33 1.34
C VAL A 204 7.33 -12.95 1.03
N VAL A 205 7.56 -11.82 0.38
CA VAL A 205 8.91 -11.40 0.01
C VAL A 205 9.72 -11.03 1.25
N ARG A 206 9.14 -10.32 2.23
CA ARG A 206 9.84 -9.96 3.48
C ARG A 206 10.26 -11.18 4.29
N ASP A 207 9.40 -12.19 4.40
CA ASP A 207 9.75 -13.43 5.08
C ASP A 207 10.79 -14.25 4.29
N ALA A 208 10.72 -14.25 2.96
CA ALA A 208 11.73 -14.87 2.12
C ALA A 208 13.12 -14.19 2.22
N LEU A 209 13.16 -12.85 2.28
CA LEU A 209 14.39 -12.07 2.47
C LEU A 209 15.09 -12.39 3.80
N MET A 210 14.35 -12.89 4.80
CA MET A 210 14.93 -13.34 6.06
C MET A 210 15.52 -14.76 6.01
N GLN A 211 15.30 -15.53 4.93
CA GLN A 211 15.79 -16.91 4.84
C GLN A 211 17.32 -17.00 4.83
N PRO A 212 18.07 -16.18 4.07
CA PRO A 212 19.53 -16.13 4.19
C PRO A 212 20.03 -15.91 5.62
N VAL A 213 19.41 -14.97 6.34
CA VAL A 213 19.77 -14.65 7.73
C VAL A 213 19.52 -15.85 8.64
N ARG A 214 18.35 -16.50 8.51
CA ARG A 214 18.01 -17.71 9.27
C ARG A 214 18.98 -18.85 8.97
N LYS A 215 19.37 -19.04 7.70
CA LYS A 215 20.38 -20.05 7.29
C LYS A 215 21.73 -19.79 7.94
N VAL A 216 22.19 -18.54 7.97
CA VAL A 216 23.43 -18.17 8.67
C VAL A 216 23.33 -18.46 10.16
N GLN A 217 22.26 -18.00 10.83
CA GLN A 217 22.11 -18.14 12.29
C GLN A 217 22.00 -19.59 12.77
N SER A 218 21.41 -20.47 11.95
CA SER A 218 21.24 -21.90 12.24
C SER A 218 22.35 -22.78 11.68
N ALA A 219 23.33 -22.20 10.96
CA ALA A 219 24.43 -22.94 10.38
C ALA A 219 25.34 -23.52 11.47
N THR A 220 25.71 -24.78 11.31
CA THR A 220 26.69 -25.48 12.16
C THR A 220 28.05 -25.61 11.47
N HIS A 221 28.09 -25.39 10.16
CA HIS A 221 29.28 -25.51 9.34
C HIS A 221 29.35 -24.36 8.34
N PHE A 222 30.57 -23.89 8.09
CA PHE A 222 30.87 -22.86 7.11
C PHE A 222 31.98 -23.33 6.18
N LYS A 223 31.98 -22.81 4.96
CA LYS A 223 32.99 -23.10 3.95
C LYS A 223 33.60 -21.81 3.42
N ARG A 224 34.91 -21.85 3.14
CA ARG A 224 35.62 -20.75 2.48
C ARG A 224 35.24 -20.66 1.01
N VAL A 225 34.88 -19.46 0.57
CA VAL A 225 34.47 -19.16 -0.80
C VAL A 225 35.11 -17.88 -1.30
N SER A 226 35.28 -17.81 -2.63
CA SER A 226 35.63 -16.57 -3.31
C SER A 226 34.36 -15.87 -3.76
N ALA A 227 34.12 -14.67 -3.25
CA ALA A 227 32.94 -13.87 -3.59
C ALA A 227 33.29 -12.37 -3.58
N PRO A 228 32.46 -11.52 -4.21
CA PRO A 228 32.66 -10.07 -4.20
C PRO A 228 32.73 -9.50 -2.78
N SER A 229 33.59 -8.50 -2.58
CA SER A 229 33.64 -7.74 -1.33
C SER A 229 32.31 -7.02 -1.09
N ARG A 230 31.91 -6.93 0.18
CA ARG A 230 30.72 -6.16 0.59
C ARG A 230 30.86 -4.67 0.28
N ASP A 231 32.09 -4.13 0.40
CA ASP A 231 32.36 -2.71 0.19
C ASP A 231 32.56 -2.37 -1.30
N ASN A 232 33.05 -3.32 -2.08
CA ASN A 232 33.34 -3.12 -3.51
C ASN A 232 33.03 -4.40 -4.32
N PRO A 233 31.91 -4.43 -5.06
CA PRO A 233 31.52 -5.60 -5.85
C PRO A 233 32.51 -6.00 -6.97
N ASN A 234 33.42 -5.10 -7.37
CA ASN A 234 34.44 -5.40 -8.38
C ASN A 234 35.68 -6.10 -7.80
N GLU A 235 35.80 -6.18 -6.48
CA GLU A 235 36.92 -6.83 -5.79
C GLU A 235 36.50 -8.21 -5.30
N ILE A 236 37.24 -9.25 -5.68
CA ILE A 236 36.97 -10.63 -5.24
C ILE A 236 37.80 -10.93 -4.00
N VAL A 237 37.13 -11.29 -2.91
CA VAL A 237 37.75 -11.74 -1.65
C VAL A 237 37.72 -13.26 -1.61
N HIS A 238 38.87 -13.89 -1.39
CA HIS A 238 39.04 -15.35 -1.52
C HIS A 238 38.83 -16.14 -0.23
N ASP A 239 38.63 -15.47 0.90
CA ASP A 239 38.56 -16.08 2.24
C ASP A 239 37.25 -15.77 2.99
N LEU A 240 36.17 -15.49 2.25
CA LEU A 240 34.85 -15.31 2.83
C LEU A 240 34.26 -16.66 3.28
N LEU A 241 33.40 -16.64 4.29
CA LEU A 241 32.74 -17.81 4.88
C LEU A 241 31.25 -17.75 4.59
N THR A 242 30.73 -18.81 3.95
CA THR A 242 29.30 -19.01 3.74
C THR A 242 28.82 -20.26 4.47
N PRO A 243 27.57 -20.29 4.98
CA PRO A 243 26.96 -21.51 5.49
C PRO A 243 27.03 -22.66 4.48
N CYS A 244 27.31 -23.87 4.95
CA CYS A 244 27.36 -25.08 4.13
C CYS A 244 26.83 -26.31 4.89
N SER A 245 26.60 -27.42 4.17
CA SER A 245 26.22 -28.68 4.81
C SER A 245 27.43 -29.33 5.50
N PRO A 246 27.24 -30.12 6.57
CA PRO A 246 28.35 -30.80 7.25
C PRO A 246 29.18 -31.73 6.36
N GLY A 247 28.57 -32.32 5.33
CA GLY A 247 29.23 -33.21 4.38
C GLY A 247 29.92 -32.51 3.21
N ASP A 248 29.86 -31.18 3.12
CA ASP A 248 30.45 -30.46 1.98
C ASP A 248 31.98 -30.47 2.04
N PRO A 249 32.68 -30.66 0.91
CA PRO A 249 34.13 -30.59 0.88
C PRO A 249 34.63 -29.23 1.37
N GLY A 250 35.45 -29.22 2.42
CA GLY A 250 35.95 -28.01 3.06
C GLY A 250 34.98 -27.37 4.06
N ALA A 251 33.96 -28.10 4.52
CA ALA A 251 33.12 -27.70 5.64
C ALA A 251 33.94 -27.63 6.94
N ILE A 252 33.84 -26.50 7.62
CA ILE A 252 34.50 -26.24 8.90
C ILE A 252 33.40 -26.12 9.96
N PRO A 253 33.40 -26.96 11.01
CA PRO A 253 32.42 -26.86 12.08
C PRO A 253 32.66 -25.57 12.88
N MET A 254 31.71 -24.64 12.84
CA MET A 254 31.73 -23.39 13.61
C MET A 254 30.33 -22.76 13.65
N SER A 255 30.09 -21.92 14.65
CA SER A 255 28.87 -21.11 14.76
C SER A 255 29.02 -19.79 14.01
N TRP A 256 27.90 -19.17 13.64
CA TRP A 256 27.90 -17.83 13.05
C TRP A 256 28.54 -16.76 13.97
N VAL A 257 28.52 -16.99 15.30
CA VAL A 257 29.14 -16.10 16.30
C VAL A 257 30.66 -16.07 16.15
N ASP A 258 31.25 -17.16 15.66
CA ASP A 258 32.69 -17.30 15.47
C ASP A 258 33.16 -16.68 14.13
N VAL A 259 32.22 -16.34 13.23
CA VAL A 259 32.52 -15.78 11.91
C VAL A 259 32.73 -14.27 12.02
N PRO A 260 33.90 -13.73 11.66
CA PRO A 260 34.13 -12.29 11.65
C PRO A 260 33.14 -11.57 10.73
N SER A 261 32.59 -10.44 11.17
CA SER A 261 31.53 -9.73 10.43
C SER A 261 31.95 -9.32 9.01
N ASN A 262 33.24 -9.03 8.78
CA ASN A 262 33.80 -8.68 7.46
C ASN A 262 34.12 -9.90 6.58
N LYS A 263 34.02 -11.13 7.11
CA LYS A 263 34.28 -12.38 6.39
C LYS A 263 33.00 -13.16 6.10
N LEU A 264 31.86 -12.77 6.67
CA LEU A 264 30.59 -13.42 6.39
C LEU A 264 30.13 -13.11 4.96
N SER A 265 29.85 -14.15 4.19
CA SER A 265 29.12 -14.09 2.92
C SER A 265 27.75 -14.72 3.14
N GLU A 266 26.69 -13.91 3.20
CA GLU A 266 25.34 -14.47 3.25
C GLU A 266 24.96 -15.20 1.94
N PRO A 267 24.18 -16.29 2.03
CA PRO A 267 23.57 -16.89 0.85
C PRO A 267 22.66 -15.88 0.14
N ILE A 268 22.66 -15.88 -1.19
CA ILE A 268 21.72 -15.05 -1.95
C ILE A 268 20.29 -15.61 -1.86
N LEU A 269 19.30 -14.73 -2.01
CA LEU A 269 17.90 -15.13 -2.06
C LEU A 269 17.65 -16.06 -3.26
N SER A 270 16.94 -17.17 -3.05
CA SER A 270 16.61 -18.12 -4.10
C SER A 270 15.11 -18.35 -4.26
N MET A 271 14.72 -18.99 -5.37
CA MET A 271 13.31 -19.37 -5.60
C MET A 271 12.77 -20.33 -4.54
N SER A 272 13.62 -21.19 -3.96
CA SER A 272 13.20 -22.10 -2.87
C SER A 272 12.80 -21.33 -1.63
N ASP A 273 13.47 -20.21 -1.34
CA ASP A 273 13.23 -19.39 -0.16
C ASP A 273 11.88 -18.69 -0.25
N ILE A 274 11.57 -18.12 -1.42
CA ILE A 274 10.25 -17.53 -1.69
C ILE A 274 9.18 -18.61 -1.69
N SER A 275 9.44 -19.77 -2.31
CA SER A 275 8.47 -20.88 -2.34
C SER A 275 8.16 -21.41 -0.93
N MET A 276 9.14 -21.43 -0.03
CA MET A 276 8.92 -21.80 1.37
C MET A 276 8.03 -20.78 2.08
N SER A 277 8.30 -19.48 1.87
CA SER A 277 7.47 -18.41 2.45
C SER A 277 6.03 -18.47 1.93
N LEU A 278 5.85 -18.69 0.62
CA LEU A 278 4.54 -18.80 -0.02
C LEU A 278 3.70 -19.95 0.54
N ARG A 279 4.30 -21.05 1.00
CA ARG A 279 3.56 -22.16 1.64
C ARG A 279 2.97 -21.77 3.00
N ASN A 280 3.58 -20.80 3.67
CA ASN A 280 3.20 -20.37 5.02
C ASN A 280 2.25 -19.17 5.00
N THR A 281 2.23 -18.40 3.91
CA THR A 281 1.33 -17.26 3.74
C THR A 281 0.07 -17.69 2.99
N LYS A 282 -1.10 -17.28 3.49
CA LYS A 282 -2.39 -17.44 2.80
C LYS A 282 -2.90 -16.06 2.37
N PRO A 283 -3.70 -15.97 1.29
CA PRO A 283 -4.31 -14.70 0.90
C PRO A 283 -5.19 -14.17 2.04
N SER A 284 -5.06 -12.88 2.33
CA SER A 284 -5.82 -12.24 3.42
C SER A 284 -7.26 -11.89 3.06
N VAL A 285 -7.57 -11.83 1.75
CA VAL A 285 -8.89 -11.48 1.24
C VAL A 285 -9.68 -12.75 0.89
N ASN A 286 -10.85 -12.91 1.51
CA ASN A 286 -11.73 -14.06 1.24
C ASN A 286 -12.74 -13.75 0.11
N ALA A 287 -13.41 -14.79 -0.39
CA ALA A 287 -14.39 -14.68 -1.46
C ALA A 287 -15.65 -13.89 -1.06
N ASP A 288 -16.07 -13.96 0.20
CA ASP A 288 -17.27 -13.27 0.70
C ASP A 288 -17.09 -11.75 0.71
N ASP A 289 -15.91 -11.28 1.07
CA ASP A 289 -15.54 -9.86 1.02
C ASP A 289 -15.53 -9.35 -0.42
N LEU A 290 -15.00 -10.14 -1.35
CA LEU A 290 -15.03 -9.83 -2.78
C LEU A 290 -16.46 -9.76 -3.32
N GLN A 291 -17.35 -10.67 -2.91
CA GLN A 291 -18.76 -10.63 -3.30
C GLN A 291 -19.46 -9.36 -2.80
N LYS A 292 -19.23 -8.97 -1.54
CA LYS A 292 -19.79 -7.72 -1.00
C LYS A 292 -19.27 -6.48 -1.74
N LEU A 293 -17.98 -6.48 -2.08
CA LEU A 293 -17.37 -5.40 -2.86
C LEU A 293 -17.93 -5.32 -4.28
N GLU A 294 -18.13 -6.46 -4.94
CA GLU A 294 -18.72 -6.50 -6.29
C GLU A 294 -20.19 -6.07 -6.28
N LEU A 295 -20.94 -6.45 -5.24
CA LEU A 295 -22.31 -5.96 -5.03
C LEU A 295 -22.32 -4.43 -4.88
N PHE A 296 -21.44 -3.89 -4.03
CA PHE A 296 -21.33 -2.44 -3.85
C PHE A 296 -20.90 -1.74 -5.15
N LYS A 297 -19.93 -2.31 -5.88
CA LYS A 297 -19.47 -1.81 -7.18
C LYS A 297 -20.63 -1.74 -8.16
N THR A 298 -21.41 -2.80 -8.28
CA THR A 298 -22.56 -2.88 -9.20
C THR A 298 -23.65 -1.87 -8.85
N GLN A 299 -23.91 -1.67 -7.56
CA GLN A 299 -24.98 -0.80 -7.09
C GLN A 299 -24.60 0.69 -7.06
N PHE A 300 -23.34 1.01 -6.74
CA PHE A 300 -22.93 2.37 -6.40
C PHE A 300 -21.59 2.80 -6.99
N GLY A 301 -20.80 1.88 -7.53
CA GLY A 301 -19.48 2.17 -8.10
C GLY A 301 -19.54 2.64 -9.54
N GLU A 302 -18.47 3.27 -10.00
CA GLU A 302 -18.15 3.38 -11.41
C GLU A 302 -16.84 2.62 -11.63
N GLU A 303 -16.68 1.94 -12.77
CA GLU A 303 -15.38 1.35 -13.09
C GLU A 303 -14.34 2.47 -13.19
N GLY A 304 -13.24 2.32 -12.45
CA GLY A 304 -12.00 2.98 -12.83
C GLY A 304 -11.56 2.33 -14.13
N VAL A 305 -11.87 2.97 -15.26
CA VAL A 305 -11.53 2.47 -16.60
C VAL A 305 -10.04 2.39 -16.75
#